data_AF-A0A7W0TER8-F1
#
_entry.id   AF-A0A7W0TER8-F1
#
_cell.length_a   1.000
_cell.length_b   1.000
_cell.length_c   1.000
_cell.angle_alpha   90.00
_cell.angle_beta   90.00
_cell.angle_gamma   90.00
#
_symmetry.space_group_name_H-M   'P 1'
#
loop_
_entity.id
_entity.type
_entity.pdbx_description
1 polymer ?
#
loop_
_entity_poly.entity_id
_entity_poly.type
_entity_poly.pdbx_seq_one_letter_code
_entity_poly.pdbx_strand_id
1 'polypeptide(L)'
;MEVSWEPVIGLEVHVHLKTRTKMFCRCPVGFGAAANTQTCPVCLAFPGALPVVNRIAVEWTLKLGLALGCEVAEHAVFSRKNYFYFDNPKGYQISQYDLPFCTNGKVLVPTADGDSVVGIVRAHLEEDAAKTVHIGGRTGRIRGADYSLVDFNRGGTPLVEIVTAPDIGSAEEAKRFLQILRQTITELGISDAEMEKGTLRVDANVSVRPTGSKELRTRTELKNMNSFTFVARGIDAEIARQIALWESGGTVR
;
A
#
# COMPACT_ATOMS: atom_id res chain seq x y z
N MET A 1 -6.97 -3.93 -38.96
CA MET A 1 -7.46 -2.83 -38.12
C MET A 1 -6.50 -2.76 -36.95
N GLU A 2 -5.77 -1.65 -36.84
CA GLU A 2 -4.84 -1.42 -35.72
C GLU A 2 -5.68 -1.39 -34.43
N VAL A 3 -5.41 -2.30 -33.51
CA VAL A 3 -6.17 -2.39 -32.26
C VAL A 3 -5.71 -1.24 -31.38
N SER A 4 -6.61 -0.29 -31.08
CA SER A 4 -6.36 0.72 -30.06
C SER A 4 -6.50 0.07 -28.68
N TRP A 5 -5.59 0.42 -27.76
CA TRP A 5 -5.54 -0.11 -26.40
C TRP A 5 -5.82 0.97 -25.38
N GLU A 6 -6.55 0.62 -24.33
CA GLU A 6 -6.73 1.44 -23.13
C GLU A 6 -6.14 0.74 -21.90
N PRO A 7 -5.40 1.45 -21.04
CA PRO A 7 -4.90 0.90 -19.80
C PRO A 7 -5.98 0.88 -18.72
N VAL A 8 -5.85 -0.07 -17.81
CA VAL A 8 -6.71 -0.26 -16.65
C VAL A 8 -5.80 -0.39 -15.44
N ILE A 9 -5.74 0.66 -14.62
CA ILE A 9 -4.77 0.78 -13.53
C ILE A 9 -5.49 0.87 -12.19
N GLY A 10 -5.05 0.06 -11.22
CA GLY A 10 -5.41 0.19 -9.81
C GLY A 10 -4.17 0.41 -8.96
N LEU A 11 -4.31 1.10 -7.83
CA LEU A 11 -3.22 1.39 -6.90
C LEU A 11 -3.54 0.82 -5.52
N GLU A 12 -2.53 0.25 -4.89
CA GLU A 12 -2.53 -0.15 -3.49
C GLU A 12 -1.52 0.73 -2.75
N VAL A 13 -2.01 1.55 -1.82
CA VAL A 13 -1.21 2.58 -1.15
C VAL A 13 -1.18 2.29 0.34
N HIS A 14 0.01 2.13 0.90
CA HIS A 14 0.21 1.95 2.34
C HIS A 14 0.76 3.21 2.97
N VAL A 15 0.08 3.70 4.01
CA VAL A 15 0.42 4.93 4.74
C VAL A 15 0.73 4.61 6.20
N HIS A 16 1.96 4.91 6.64
CA HIS A 16 2.32 4.85 8.06
C HIS A 16 1.66 6.01 8.81
N LEU A 17 0.89 5.71 9.85
CA LEU A 17 0.35 6.76 10.71
C LEU A 17 1.43 7.23 11.70
N LYS A 18 1.59 8.54 11.85
CA LYS A 18 2.55 9.12 12.81
C LYS A 18 2.04 9.17 14.25
N THR A 19 1.38 8.10 14.69
CA THR A 19 0.90 7.98 16.08
C THR A 19 2.07 7.91 17.04
N ARG A 20 1.85 8.26 18.31
CA ARG A 20 2.90 8.13 19.34
C ARG A 20 3.27 6.68 19.62
N THR A 21 2.29 5.77 19.63
CA THR A 21 2.47 4.35 19.95
C THR A 21 2.07 3.46 18.78
N LYS A 22 2.57 2.22 18.78
CA LYS A 22 2.24 1.17 17.81
C LYS A 22 0.74 0.84 17.79
N MET A 23 0.33 0.03 16.80
CA MET A 23 -1.08 -0.28 16.53
C MET A 23 -1.71 -1.15 17.63
N PHE A 24 -0.94 -2.11 18.14
CA PHE A 24 -1.43 -3.13 19.06
C PHE A 24 -0.68 -3.19 20.40
N CYS A 25 0.24 -2.25 20.65
CA CYS A 25 1.02 -2.18 21.89
C CYS A 25 1.46 -0.73 22.20
N ARG A 26 2.11 -0.53 23.36
CA ARG A 26 2.51 0.79 23.86
C ARG A 26 3.91 1.25 23.43
N CYS A 27 4.64 0.45 22.64
CA CYS A 27 5.95 0.86 22.13
C CYS A 27 5.83 2.13 21.27
N PRO A 28 6.85 3.01 21.29
CA PRO A 28 6.85 4.19 20.45
C PRO A 28 6.94 3.81 18.96
N VAL A 29 6.37 4.66 18.11
CA VAL A 29 6.66 4.68 16.66
C VAL A 29 7.72 5.74 16.42
N GLY A 30 8.77 5.40 15.68
CA GLY A 30 9.82 6.35 15.34
C GLY A 30 10.79 5.81 14.30
N PHE A 31 11.63 6.70 13.77
CA PHE A 31 12.66 6.38 12.79
C PHE A 31 14.05 6.59 13.40
N GLY A 32 15.03 5.77 13.00
CA GLY A 32 16.45 5.97 13.34
C GLY A 32 16.89 5.52 14.74
N ALA A 33 16.03 4.83 15.50
CA ALA A 33 16.43 4.23 16.78
C ALA A 33 17.42 3.06 16.57
N ALA A 34 18.21 2.75 17.59
CA ALA A 34 19.05 1.56 17.58
C ALA A 34 18.19 0.29 17.42
N ALA A 35 18.71 -0.71 16.70
CA ALA A 35 17.97 -1.91 16.34
C ALA A 35 17.34 -2.59 17.57
N ASN A 36 16.08 -3.02 17.42
CA ASN A 36 15.30 -3.76 18.43
C ASN A 36 15.08 -3.06 19.78
N THR A 37 15.27 -1.74 19.88
CA THR A 37 15.05 -0.98 21.14
C THR A 37 13.61 -0.51 21.36
N GLN A 38 12.78 -0.46 20.32
CA GLN A 38 11.38 -0.02 20.36
C GLN A 38 10.43 -1.22 20.30
N THR A 39 10.68 -2.21 21.15
CA THR A 39 10.01 -3.50 21.13
C THR A 39 9.43 -3.88 22.50
N CYS A 40 8.50 -4.82 22.52
CA CYS A 40 7.90 -5.39 23.73
C CYS A 40 7.37 -6.80 23.43
N PRO A 41 6.96 -7.58 24.46
CA PRO A 41 6.42 -8.92 24.27
C PRO A 41 5.28 -9.03 23.25
N VAL A 42 4.42 -8.01 23.13
CA VAL A 42 3.31 -8.02 22.15
C VAL A 42 3.80 -7.96 20.72
N CYS A 43 4.62 -6.95 20.37
CA CYS A 43 5.08 -6.81 18.98
C CYS A 43 6.17 -7.82 18.61
N LEU A 44 6.81 -8.46 19.60
CA LEU A 44 7.73 -9.59 19.40
C LEU A 44 7.03 -10.96 19.44
N ALA A 45 5.70 -10.99 19.58
CA ALA A 45 4.90 -12.22 19.57
C ALA A 45 5.27 -13.24 20.66
N PHE A 46 5.57 -12.78 21.87
CA PHE A 46 5.86 -13.70 22.98
C PHE A 46 4.61 -14.54 23.34
N PRO A 47 4.80 -15.78 23.80
CA PRO A 47 3.68 -16.62 24.25
C PRO A 47 2.83 -15.92 25.31
N GLY A 48 1.51 -15.88 25.10
CA GLY A 48 0.55 -15.24 26.00
C GLY A 48 0.37 -13.72 25.81
N ALA A 49 1.10 -13.09 24.88
CA ALA A 49 0.92 -11.67 24.59
C ALA A 49 -0.35 -11.40 23.77
N LEU A 50 -1.09 -10.35 24.11
CA LEU A 50 -2.37 -9.99 23.47
C LEU A 50 -2.32 -8.58 22.85
N PRO A 51 -2.92 -8.37 21.68
CA PRO A 51 -2.99 -7.06 21.03
C PRO A 51 -4.03 -6.14 21.68
N VAL A 52 -3.72 -4.85 21.79
CA VAL A 52 -4.67 -3.81 22.25
C VAL A 52 -4.68 -2.66 21.23
N VAL A 53 -5.84 -2.43 20.62
CA VAL A 53 -6.03 -1.47 19.52
C VAL A 53 -5.70 -0.03 19.95
N ASN A 54 -4.98 0.68 19.09
CA ASN A 54 -4.68 2.09 19.24
C ASN A 54 -5.86 2.97 18.79
N ARG A 55 -6.48 3.69 19.74
CA ARG A 55 -7.63 4.57 19.48
C ARG A 55 -7.35 5.65 18.43
N ILE A 56 -6.18 6.29 18.51
CA ILE A 56 -5.81 7.38 17.59
C ILE A 56 -5.64 6.86 16.17
N ALA A 57 -5.08 5.66 15.99
CA ALA A 57 -4.95 5.04 14.68
C ALA A 57 -6.33 4.80 14.02
N VAL A 58 -7.31 4.35 14.81
CA VAL A 58 -8.70 4.20 14.36
C VAL A 58 -9.30 5.55 13.97
N GLU A 59 -9.24 6.54 14.87
CA GLU A 59 -9.77 7.90 14.61
C GLU A 59 -9.19 8.51 13.33
N TRP A 60 -7.88 8.38 13.10
CA TRP A 60 -7.21 8.91 11.91
C TRP A 60 -7.55 8.16 10.63
N THR A 61 -7.75 6.84 10.71
CA THR A 61 -8.23 6.05 9.57
C THR A 61 -9.63 6.47 9.15
N LEU A 62 -10.53 6.67 10.10
CA LEU A 62 -11.88 7.16 9.83
C LEU A 62 -11.86 8.58 9.26
N LYS A 63 -11.02 9.46 9.82
CA LYS A 63 -10.81 10.82 9.31
C LYS A 63 -10.34 10.81 7.85
N LEU A 64 -9.39 9.93 7.51
CA LEU A 64 -8.92 9.75 6.14
C LEU A 64 -10.03 9.21 5.23
N GLY A 65 -10.78 8.19 5.68
CA GLY A 65 -11.91 7.64 4.93
C GLY A 65 -12.94 8.70 4.55
N LEU A 66 -13.35 9.54 5.51
CA LEU A 66 -14.25 10.66 5.26
C LEU A 66 -13.69 11.67 4.25
N ALA A 67 -12.39 12.00 4.36
CA ALA A 67 -11.73 12.90 3.41
C ALA A 67 -11.63 12.32 1.98
N LEU A 68 -11.62 10.99 1.86
CA LEU A 68 -11.65 10.26 0.58
C LEU A 68 -13.08 9.94 0.12
N GLY A 69 -14.09 10.51 0.79
CA GLY A 69 -15.51 10.32 0.45
C GLY A 69 -16.02 8.90 0.69
N CYS A 70 -15.36 8.11 1.54
CA CYS A 70 -15.76 6.74 1.85
C CYS A 70 -16.98 6.69 2.78
N GLU A 71 -17.73 5.61 2.68
CA GLU A 71 -18.70 5.17 3.67
C GLU A 71 -17.94 4.53 4.84
N VAL A 72 -18.24 4.99 6.07
CA VAL A 72 -17.65 4.44 7.29
C VAL A 72 -18.54 3.32 7.82
N ALA A 73 -17.93 2.17 8.10
CA ALA A 73 -18.64 1.02 8.62
C ALA A 73 -19.10 1.24 10.08
N GLU A 74 -20.36 0.95 10.39
CA GLU A 74 -20.86 0.92 11.78
C GLU A 74 -20.18 -0.19 12.60
N HIS A 75 -19.76 -1.27 11.93
CA HIS A 75 -19.10 -2.41 12.52
C HIS A 75 -17.94 -2.88 11.63
N ALA A 76 -16.74 -2.97 12.21
CA ALA A 76 -15.52 -3.38 11.52
C ALA A 76 -14.77 -4.45 12.33
N VAL A 77 -14.10 -5.37 11.63
CA VAL A 77 -13.45 -6.54 12.24
C VAL A 77 -11.98 -6.61 11.83
N PHE A 78 -11.10 -6.85 12.80
CA PHE A 78 -9.72 -7.23 12.53
C PHE A 78 -9.62 -8.74 12.27
N SER A 79 -8.89 -9.10 11.22
CA SER A 79 -8.63 -10.46 10.76
C SER A 79 -7.14 -10.77 10.81
N ARG A 80 -6.80 -12.07 10.80
CA ARG A 80 -5.41 -12.54 10.75
C ARG A 80 -5.06 -12.96 9.33
N LYS A 81 -4.16 -12.22 8.68
CA LYS A 81 -3.56 -12.57 7.40
C LYS A 81 -2.34 -13.46 7.66
N ASN A 82 -2.51 -14.78 7.58
CA ASN A 82 -1.49 -15.76 7.95
C ASN A 82 -0.44 -15.92 6.83
N TYR A 83 0.84 -15.68 7.16
CA TYR A 83 1.98 -15.95 6.29
C TYR A 83 3.27 -15.98 7.11
N PHE A 84 4.20 -16.86 6.73
CA PHE A 84 5.49 -16.99 7.40
C PHE A 84 6.55 -16.16 6.69
N TYR A 85 7.14 -15.22 7.42
CA TYR A 85 8.31 -14.48 6.99
C TYR A 85 9.10 -13.99 8.22
N PHE A 86 10.41 -13.76 8.07
CA PHE A 86 11.29 -13.45 9.21
C PHE A 86 10.94 -12.14 9.93
N ASP A 87 10.33 -11.19 9.21
CA ASP A 87 9.91 -9.90 9.76
C ASP A 87 8.48 -9.88 10.33
N ASN A 88 7.79 -11.03 10.30
CA ASN A 88 6.45 -11.20 10.85
C ASN A 88 6.47 -12.19 12.03
N PRO A 89 6.75 -11.72 13.25
CA PRO A 89 7.04 -12.61 14.39
C PRO A 89 5.84 -13.45 14.83
N LYS A 90 4.61 -13.03 14.51
CA LYS A 90 3.37 -13.74 14.87
C LYS A 90 3.03 -14.88 13.92
N GLY A 91 3.66 -14.95 12.75
CA GLY A 91 3.21 -15.82 11.64
C GLY A 91 1.88 -15.38 11.01
N TYR A 92 1.35 -14.24 11.43
CA TYR A 92 0.20 -13.57 10.83
C TYR A 92 0.25 -12.07 11.10
N GLN A 93 -0.19 -11.28 10.13
CA GLN A 93 -0.40 -9.84 10.27
C GLN A 93 -1.84 -9.60 10.68
N ILE A 94 -2.06 -8.77 11.71
CA ILE A 94 -3.40 -8.28 12.03
C ILE A 94 -3.74 -7.17 11.03
N SER A 95 -4.78 -7.40 10.23
CA SER A 95 -5.30 -6.49 9.20
C SER A 95 -6.84 -6.53 9.24
N GLN A 96 -7.53 -6.08 8.21
CA GLN A 96 -8.98 -6.25 8.05
C GLN A 96 -9.26 -6.93 6.72
N TYR A 97 -10.22 -7.84 6.66
CA TYR A 97 -10.57 -8.52 5.42
C TYR A 97 -12.00 -8.18 5.00
N ASP A 98 -13.01 -8.92 5.46
CA ASP A 98 -14.39 -8.77 4.99
C ASP A 98 -15.05 -7.46 5.43
N LEU A 99 -14.70 -6.97 6.63
CA LEU A 99 -15.35 -5.81 7.27
C LEU A 99 -14.31 -4.70 7.56
N PRO A 100 -13.83 -3.98 6.53
CA PRO A 100 -12.90 -2.86 6.68
C PRO A 100 -13.60 -1.63 7.27
N PHE A 101 -12.82 -0.66 7.76
CA PHE A 101 -13.36 0.59 8.32
C PHE A 101 -14.07 1.47 7.28
N CYS A 102 -13.54 1.57 6.06
CA CYS A 102 -14.00 2.52 5.05
C CYS A 102 -14.12 1.82 3.70
N THR A 103 -15.22 2.03 2.97
CA THR A 103 -15.49 1.50 1.62
C THR A 103 -16.12 2.54 0.71
N ASN A 104 -16.19 2.25 -0.60
CA ASN A 104 -16.99 3.01 -1.58
C ASN A 104 -16.67 4.52 -1.67
N GLY A 105 -15.40 4.90 -1.49
CA GLY A 105 -14.97 6.29 -1.63
C GLY A 105 -14.80 6.73 -3.08
N LYS A 106 -14.65 8.04 -3.28
CA LYS A 106 -14.43 8.66 -4.61
C LYS A 106 -13.56 9.89 -4.46
N VAL A 107 -12.52 9.97 -5.28
CA VAL A 107 -11.59 11.11 -5.31
C VAL A 107 -11.63 11.75 -6.69
N LEU A 108 -11.80 13.08 -6.73
CA LEU A 108 -11.69 13.85 -7.96
C LEU A 108 -10.22 14.10 -8.29
N VAL A 109 -9.84 13.82 -9.53
CA VAL A 109 -8.49 13.96 -10.07
C VAL A 109 -8.55 14.91 -11.26
N PRO A 110 -8.13 16.18 -11.10
CA PRO A 110 -8.10 17.12 -12.22
C PRO A 110 -7.09 16.68 -13.28
N THR A 111 -7.55 16.54 -14.52
CA THR A 111 -6.72 16.23 -15.70
C THR A 111 -6.82 17.35 -16.75
N ALA A 112 -6.04 17.24 -17.83
CA ALA A 112 -6.10 18.21 -18.92
C ALA A 112 -7.45 18.20 -19.66
N ASP A 113 -8.14 17.05 -19.68
CA ASP A 113 -9.39 16.83 -20.41
C ASP A 113 -10.64 16.96 -19.51
N GLY A 114 -10.45 17.34 -18.25
CA GLY A 114 -11.50 17.48 -17.23
C GLY A 114 -11.22 16.70 -15.95
N ASP A 115 -12.13 16.77 -14.99
CA ASP A 115 -12.00 16.01 -13.74
C ASP A 115 -12.33 14.53 -13.98
N SER A 116 -11.40 13.66 -13.64
CA SER A 116 -11.62 12.22 -13.55
C SER A 116 -12.04 11.83 -12.13
N VAL A 117 -12.77 10.73 -11.99
CA VAL A 117 -13.19 10.20 -10.69
C VAL A 117 -12.51 8.85 -10.48
N VAL A 118 -11.67 8.75 -9.46
CA VAL A 118 -11.05 7.49 -9.04
C VAL A 118 -11.81 6.94 -7.84
N GLY A 119 -12.40 5.76 -7.99
CA GLY A 119 -13.04 5.05 -6.89
C GLY A 119 -12.03 4.55 -5.86
N ILE A 120 -12.42 4.56 -4.58
CA ILE A 120 -11.71 3.93 -3.48
C ILE A 120 -12.53 2.71 -3.07
N VAL A 121 -12.01 1.51 -3.32
CA VAL A 121 -12.69 0.26 -2.93
C VAL A 121 -12.74 0.17 -1.41
N ARG A 122 -11.61 0.45 -0.76
CA ARG A 122 -11.48 0.38 0.70
C ARG A 122 -10.29 1.17 1.23
N ALA A 123 -10.40 1.62 2.47
CA ALA A 123 -9.29 2.04 3.31
C ALA A 123 -9.40 1.33 4.67
N HIS A 124 -8.35 0.64 5.09
CA HIS A 124 -8.41 -0.23 6.27
C HIS A 124 -7.10 -0.27 7.05
N LEU A 125 -7.20 -0.64 8.33
CA LEU A 125 -6.06 -0.68 9.25
C LEU A 125 -5.37 -2.04 9.27
N GLU A 126 -4.05 -1.98 9.35
CA GLU A 126 -3.19 -3.11 9.60
C GLU A 126 -1.98 -2.69 10.44
N GLU A 127 -1.17 -3.67 10.85
CA GLU A 127 0.16 -3.42 11.39
C GLU A 127 1.25 -3.65 10.34
N ASP A 128 2.31 -2.85 10.36
CA ASP A 128 3.45 -3.05 9.48
C ASP A 128 4.36 -4.20 9.97
N ALA A 129 5.05 -4.83 9.01
CA ALA A 129 6.09 -5.82 9.29
C ALA A 129 7.40 -5.17 9.75
N ALA A 130 8.25 -5.96 10.40
CA ALA A 130 9.60 -5.54 10.76
C ALA A 130 10.48 -5.28 9.52
N LYS A 131 11.70 -4.78 9.72
CA LYS A 131 12.66 -4.53 8.63
C LYS A 131 13.64 -5.69 8.55
N THR A 132 13.79 -6.28 7.37
CA THR A 132 14.84 -7.25 7.08
C THR A 132 15.97 -6.58 6.29
N VAL A 133 17.22 -6.85 6.67
CA VAL A 133 18.43 -6.42 5.96
C VAL A 133 19.24 -7.65 5.61
N HIS A 134 19.55 -7.82 4.33
CA HIS A 134 20.36 -8.94 3.85
C HIS A 134 21.84 -8.53 3.80
N ILE A 135 22.70 -9.33 4.43
CA ILE A 135 24.14 -9.09 4.50
C ILE A 135 24.87 -10.14 3.69
N GLY A 136 25.89 -9.71 2.95
CA GLY A 136 26.58 -10.52 1.96
C GLY A 136 25.98 -10.36 0.56
N GLY A 137 26.75 -10.77 -0.45
CA GLY A 137 26.37 -10.64 -1.86
C GLY A 137 26.52 -9.22 -2.44
N ARG A 138 26.52 -9.13 -3.78
CA ARG A 138 26.76 -7.88 -4.52
C ARG A 138 25.57 -6.93 -4.58
N THR A 139 24.36 -7.43 -4.30
CA THR A 139 23.10 -6.72 -4.61
C THR A 139 22.35 -6.23 -3.38
N GLY A 140 22.73 -6.65 -2.17
CA GLY A 140 21.98 -6.36 -0.94
C GLY A 140 20.57 -6.99 -0.91
N ARG A 141 20.30 -7.95 -1.80
CA ARG A 141 19.03 -8.71 -1.87
C ARG A 141 19.22 -10.09 -1.25
N ILE A 142 18.10 -10.74 -0.95
CA ILE A 142 18.11 -12.09 -0.38
C ILE A 142 18.88 -13.12 -1.23
N ARG A 143 18.87 -12.96 -2.56
CA ARG A 143 19.62 -13.85 -3.46
C ARG A 143 21.12 -13.55 -3.37
N GLY A 144 21.86 -14.52 -2.84
CA GLY A 144 23.30 -14.44 -2.66
C GLY A 144 23.74 -13.72 -1.38
N ALA A 145 22.82 -13.46 -0.46
CA ALA A 145 23.17 -13.02 0.90
C ALA A 145 23.65 -14.21 1.74
N ASP A 146 24.62 -13.95 2.61
CA ASP A 146 25.17 -14.94 3.55
C ASP A 146 24.24 -15.14 4.74
N TYR A 147 23.64 -14.04 5.23
CA TYR A 147 22.66 -14.05 6.31
C TYR A 147 21.74 -12.84 6.25
N SER A 148 20.69 -12.85 7.07
CA SER A 148 19.73 -11.75 7.19
C SER A 148 19.61 -11.29 8.64
N LEU A 149 19.51 -9.98 8.83
CA LEU A 149 19.27 -9.34 10.11
C LEU A 149 17.84 -8.80 10.13
N VAL A 150 17.15 -8.93 11.27
CA VAL A 150 15.79 -8.43 11.45
C VAL A 150 15.76 -7.38 12.55
N ASP A 151 15.20 -6.21 12.24
CA ASP A 151 14.94 -5.14 13.18
C ASP A 151 13.42 -4.96 13.37
N PHE A 152 12.93 -5.33 14.55
CA PHE A 152 11.53 -5.30 14.95
C PHE A 152 11.06 -3.92 15.43
N ASN A 153 11.91 -2.88 15.38
CA ASN A 153 11.50 -1.51 15.71
C ASN A 153 10.26 -1.07 14.92
N ARG A 154 10.21 -1.34 13.61
CA ARG A 154 9.06 -1.01 12.75
C ARG A 154 7.86 -1.94 12.94
N GLY A 155 8.09 -3.19 13.35
CA GLY A 155 7.04 -4.20 13.46
C GLY A 155 5.94 -3.76 14.44
N GLY A 156 4.70 -3.68 13.97
CA GLY A 156 3.55 -3.22 14.75
C GLY A 156 3.15 -1.76 14.54
N THR A 157 3.87 -0.97 13.72
CA THR A 157 3.49 0.42 13.39
C THR A 157 2.11 0.45 12.72
N PRO A 158 1.21 1.39 13.06
CA PRO A 158 -0.10 1.47 12.42
C PRO A 158 0.02 1.87 10.95
N LEU A 159 -0.69 1.13 10.12
CA LEU A 159 -0.61 1.23 8.68
C LEU A 159 -2.02 1.25 8.11
N VAL A 160 -2.30 2.21 7.24
CA VAL A 160 -3.56 2.23 6.48
C VAL A 160 -3.27 1.79 5.07
N GLU A 161 -3.95 0.74 4.61
CA GLU A 161 -3.94 0.31 3.22
C GLU A 161 -5.18 0.88 2.51
N ILE A 162 -4.93 1.63 1.44
CA ILE A 162 -5.92 2.28 0.59
C ILE A 162 -5.86 1.59 -0.77
N VAL A 163 -6.98 1.02 -1.21
CA VAL A 163 -7.09 0.30 -2.47
C VAL A 163 -8.03 1.06 -3.39
N THR A 164 -7.53 1.46 -4.56
CA THR A 164 -8.37 2.11 -5.57
C THR A 164 -9.14 1.08 -6.40
N ALA A 165 -10.26 1.51 -6.97
CA ALA A 165 -10.86 0.82 -8.11
C ALA A 165 -9.92 0.94 -9.33
N PRO A 166 -10.05 0.05 -10.33
CA PRO A 166 -9.24 0.07 -11.53
C PRO A 166 -9.71 1.16 -12.54
N ASP A 167 -9.93 2.38 -12.05
CA ASP A 167 -10.53 3.49 -12.81
C ASP A 167 -9.48 4.39 -13.47
N ILE A 168 -8.20 4.22 -13.13
CA ILE A 168 -7.12 5.09 -13.60
C ILE A 168 -6.73 4.70 -15.04
N GLY A 169 -6.81 5.66 -15.95
CA GLY A 169 -6.63 5.48 -17.39
C GLY A 169 -5.28 5.96 -17.94
N SER A 170 -4.36 6.46 -17.10
CA SER A 170 -3.00 6.80 -17.54
C SER A 170 -1.99 6.85 -16.39
N ALA A 171 -0.70 6.76 -16.73
CA ALA A 171 0.38 6.94 -15.76
C ALA A 171 0.43 8.36 -15.15
N GLU A 172 0.09 9.40 -15.93
CA GLU A 172 0.05 10.77 -15.42
C GLU A 172 -1.15 10.97 -14.48
N GLU A 173 -2.31 10.38 -14.78
CA GLU A 173 -3.44 10.37 -13.87
C GLU A 173 -3.12 9.62 -12.57
N ALA A 174 -2.45 8.46 -12.64
CA ALA A 174 -1.99 7.73 -11.45
C ALA A 174 -1.10 8.60 -10.55
N LYS A 175 -0.13 9.30 -11.16
CA LYS A 175 0.76 10.21 -10.46
C LYS A 175 0.00 11.40 -9.87
N ARG A 176 -0.97 11.96 -10.60
CA ARG A 176 -1.81 13.07 -10.12
C ARG A 176 -2.67 12.65 -8.92
N PHE A 177 -3.29 11.48 -8.99
CA PHE A 177 -4.02 10.87 -7.87
C PHE A 177 -3.13 10.72 -6.64
N LEU A 178 -1.92 10.16 -6.80
CA LEU A 178 -0.97 9.97 -5.69
C LEU A 178 -0.53 11.29 -5.05
N GLN A 179 -0.37 12.35 -5.85
CA GLN A 179 -0.07 13.70 -5.34
C GLN A 179 -1.21 14.26 -4.49
N ILE A 180 -2.46 14.14 -4.97
CA ILE A 180 -3.66 14.58 -4.24
C ILE A 180 -3.81 13.78 -2.95
N LEU A 181 -3.70 12.45 -3.03
CA LEU A 181 -3.78 11.57 -1.87
C LEU A 181 -2.72 11.95 -0.82
N ARG A 182 -1.47 12.14 -1.24
CA ARG A 182 -0.40 12.58 -0.34
C ARG A 182 -0.72 13.93 0.30
N GLN A 183 -1.17 14.90 -0.49
CA GLN A 183 -1.55 16.22 0.01
C GLN A 183 -2.63 16.10 1.08
N THR A 184 -3.73 15.38 0.80
CA THR A 184 -4.82 15.12 1.76
C THR A 184 -4.29 14.51 3.04
N ILE A 185 -3.46 13.46 2.97
CA ILE A 185 -2.89 12.80 4.15
C ILE A 185 -2.05 13.78 4.99
N THR A 186 -1.21 14.59 4.35
CA THR A 186 -0.36 15.56 5.05
C THR A 186 -1.18 16.69 5.69
N GLU A 187 -2.21 17.20 5.01
CA GLU A 187 -3.09 18.25 5.50
C GLU A 187 -3.97 17.77 6.66
N LEU A 188 -4.41 16.52 6.65
CA LEU A 188 -5.11 15.92 7.79
C LEU A 188 -4.20 15.77 9.02
N GLY A 189 -2.88 15.85 8.85
CA GLY A 189 -1.88 15.76 9.91
C GLY A 189 -1.63 14.35 10.42
N ILE A 190 -2.00 13.31 9.68
CA ILE A 190 -2.01 11.91 10.15
C ILE A 190 -0.74 11.11 9.76
N SER A 191 0.03 11.61 8.79
CA SER A 191 1.32 11.06 8.35
C SER A 191 2.16 12.16 7.71
N ASP A 192 3.47 11.93 7.59
CA ASP A 192 4.36 12.78 6.78
C ASP A 192 4.36 12.35 5.30
N ALA A 193 3.86 11.13 5.01
CA ALA A 193 3.64 10.59 3.67
C ALA A 193 4.85 10.77 2.72
N GLU A 194 6.04 10.48 3.25
CA GLU A 194 7.31 10.51 2.52
C GLU A 194 7.68 9.10 2.05
N MET A 195 7.84 8.94 0.74
CA MET A 195 8.25 7.67 0.13
C MET A 195 9.70 7.32 0.45
N GLU A 196 10.59 8.31 0.53
CA GLU A 196 12.02 8.11 0.83
C GLU A 196 12.25 7.52 2.23
N LYS A 197 11.43 7.92 3.21
CA LYS A 197 11.41 7.34 4.56
C LYS A 197 10.55 6.08 4.67
N GLY A 198 9.87 5.68 3.59
CA GLY A 198 8.99 4.51 3.54
C GLY A 198 7.67 4.68 4.30
N THR A 199 7.29 5.91 4.65
CA THR A 199 6.02 6.22 5.34
C THR A 199 4.83 6.29 4.38
N LEU A 200 5.11 6.31 3.08
CA LEU A 200 4.15 6.12 1.99
C LEU A 200 4.73 5.09 1.01
N ARG A 201 4.00 4.03 0.72
CA ARG A 201 4.38 2.98 -0.24
C ARG A 201 3.25 2.78 -1.24
N VAL A 202 3.60 2.43 -2.47
CA VAL A 202 2.64 2.25 -3.55
C VAL A 202 3.03 1.03 -4.37
N ASP A 203 2.08 0.12 -4.51
CA ASP A 203 2.11 -0.96 -5.50
C ASP A 203 1.10 -0.63 -6.60
N ALA A 204 1.50 -0.80 -7.86
CA ALA A 204 0.68 -0.47 -9.02
C ALA A 204 0.24 -1.72 -9.77
N ASN A 205 -1.06 -1.86 -9.98
CA ASN A 205 -1.68 -2.98 -10.65
C ASN A 205 -2.10 -2.55 -12.06
N VAL A 206 -1.49 -3.14 -13.08
CA VAL A 206 -1.60 -2.68 -14.48
C VAL A 206 -2.13 -3.79 -15.37
N SER A 207 -3.13 -3.46 -16.19
CA SER A 207 -3.59 -4.28 -17.31
C SER A 207 -3.89 -3.38 -18.51
N VAL A 208 -3.98 -3.95 -19.71
CA VAL A 208 -4.44 -3.25 -20.91
C VAL A 208 -5.54 -4.06 -21.59
N ARG A 209 -6.49 -3.38 -22.22
CA ARG A 209 -7.57 -4.01 -23.00
C ARG A 209 -7.83 -3.23 -24.30
N PRO A 210 -8.47 -3.86 -25.31
CA PRO A 210 -8.89 -3.14 -26.51
C PRO A 210 -9.87 -2.03 -26.14
N THR A 211 -9.72 -0.86 -26.75
CA THR A 211 -10.54 0.32 -26.50
C THR A 211 -12.03 0.00 -26.63
N GLY A 212 -12.82 0.39 -25.62
CA GLY A 212 -14.26 0.14 -25.57
C GLY A 212 -14.67 -1.28 -25.10
N SER A 213 -13.71 -2.18 -24.86
CA SER A 213 -13.99 -3.44 -24.18
C SER A 213 -14.27 -3.22 -22.69
N LYS A 214 -15.17 -4.01 -22.11
CA LYS A 214 -15.39 -4.04 -20.64
C LYS A 214 -14.66 -5.19 -19.95
N GLU A 215 -14.03 -6.08 -20.72
CA GLU A 215 -13.33 -7.24 -20.19
C GLU A 215 -12.06 -6.81 -19.44
N LEU A 216 -11.89 -7.32 -18.21
CA LEU A 216 -10.64 -7.18 -17.47
C LEU A 216 -9.72 -8.34 -17.83
N ARG A 217 -8.51 -8.02 -18.28
CA ARG A 217 -7.48 -9.01 -18.66
C ARG A 217 -6.53 -9.30 -17.50
N THR A 218 -5.59 -10.22 -17.74
CA THR A 218 -4.50 -10.49 -16.80
C THR A 218 -3.81 -9.19 -16.39
N ARG A 219 -3.56 -9.07 -15.09
CA ARG A 219 -2.98 -7.91 -14.45
C ARG A 219 -1.60 -8.26 -13.92
N THR A 220 -0.66 -7.35 -14.08
CA THR A 220 0.66 -7.43 -13.44
C THR A 220 0.75 -6.44 -12.30
N GLU A 221 1.46 -6.82 -11.24
CA GLU A 221 1.66 -5.97 -10.08
C GLU A 221 3.12 -5.49 -10.01
N LEU A 222 3.30 -4.18 -10.08
CA LEU A 222 4.58 -3.50 -9.94
C LEU A 222 4.78 -3.14 -8.47
N LYS A 223 5.73 -3.81 -7.81
CA LYS A 223 6.07 -3.60 -6.39
C LYS A 223 7.36 -2.81 -6.21
N ASN A 224 7.53 -2.23 -5.01
CA ASN A 224 8.75 -1.53 -4.58
C ASN A 224 9.07 -0.26 -5.37
N MET A 225 8.04 0.54 -5.66
CA MET A 225 8.19 1.82 -6.34
C MET A 225 8.42 2.95 -5.33
N ASN A 226 9.58 3.60 -5.40
CA ASN A 226 10.04 4.53 -4.34
C ASN A 226 9.76 6.02 -4.64
N SER A 227 9.15 6.35 -5.78
CA SER A 227 8.74 7.73 -6.09
C SER A 227 7.54 7.73 -7.04
N PHE A 228 6.73 8.80 -7.03
CA PHE A 228 5.60 8.93 -7.96
C PHE A 228 6.05 8.94 -9.43
N THR A 229 7.20 9.54 -9.72
CA THR A 229 7.80 9.51 -11.06
C THR A 229 8.18 8.09 -11.48
N PHE A 230 8.73 7.29 -10.56
CA PHE A 230 9.03 5.89 -10.87
C PHE A 230 7.75 5.08 -11.05
N VAL A 231 6.72 5.29 -10.22
CA VAL A 231 5.41 4.65 -10.42
C VAL A 231 4.89 4.91 -11.83
N ALA A 232 4.84 6.19 -12.26
CA ALA A 232 4.38 6.55 -13.60
C ALA A 232 5.21 5.87 -14.71
N ARG A 233 6.55 5.96 -14.63
CA ARG A 233 7.44 5.32 -15.61
C ARG A 233 7.32 3.79 -15.64
N GLY A 234 7.09 3.18 -14.48
CA GLY A 234 6.86 1.74 -14.36
C GLY A 234 5.56 1.32 -15.02
N ILE A 235 4.50 2.10 -14.81
CA ILE A 235 3.20 1.91 -15.47
C ILE A 235 3.35 2.04 -16.98
N ASP A 236 3.98 3.10 -17.49
CA ASP A 236 4.18 3.30 -18.94
C ASP A 236 4.97 2.14 -19.58
N ALA A 237 6.05 1.71 -18.93
CA ALA A 237 6.87 0.59 -19.39
C ALA A 237 6.07 -0.71 -19.42
N GLU A 238 5.23 -0.96 -18.41
CA GLU A 238 4.41 -2.16 -18.33
C GLU A 238 3.27 -2.16 -19.35
N ILE A 239 2.61 -1.02 -19.56
CA ILE A 239 1.61 -0.85 -20.62
C ILE A 239 2.22 -1.20 -21.99
N ALA A 240 3.37 -0.60 -22.33
CA ALA A 240 4.05 -0.86 -23.59
C ALA A 240 4.43 -2.34 -23.74
N ARG A 241 4.92 -2.96 -22.66
CA ARG A 241 5.28 -4.39 -22.63
C ARG A 241 4.07 -5.29 -22.87
N GLN A 242 2.94 -5.02 -22.21
CA GLN A 242 1.73 -5.83 -22.36
C GLN A 242 1.13 -5.69 -23.77
N ILE A 243 1.07 -4.47 -24.31
CA ILE A 243 0.59 -4.22 -25.68
C ILE A 243 1.43 -5.02 -26.69
N ALA A 244 2.76 -4.93 -26.63
CA ALA A 244 3.64 -5.66 -27.53
C ALA A 244 3.47 -7.19 -27.43
N LEU A 245 3.22 -7.72 -26.22
CA LEU A 245 2.92 -9.14 -26.03
C LEU A 245 1.59 -9.54 -26.67
N TRP A 246 0.54 -8.75 -26.50
CA TRP A 246 -0.76 -9.06 -27.09
C TRP A 246 -0.73 -8.98 -28.61
N GLU A 247 -0.05 -7.96 -29.16
CA GLU A 247 0.07 -7.76 -30.60
C GLU A 247 0.94 -8.82 -31.29
N SER A 248 1.91 -9.40 -30.57
CA SER A 248 2.70 -10.55 -31.05
C SER A 248 2.00 -11.90 -30.91
N GLY A 249 0.75 -11.93 -30.44
CA GLY A 249 -0.02 -13.16 -30.19
C GLY A 249 0.40 -13.91 -28.92
N GLY A 250 1.21 -13.29 -28.07
CA GLY A 250 1.60 -13.79 -26.76
C GLY A 250 0.51 -13.63 -25.70
N THR A 251 0.85 -13.97 -24.47
CA THR A 251 -0.04 -13.81 -23.30
C THR A 251 0.71 -13.17 -22.15
N VAL A 252 0.02 -12.26 -21.44
CA VAL A 252 0.50 -11.73 -20.16
C VAL A 252 0.28 -12.78 -19.09
N ARG A 253 1.29 -13.04 -18.26
CA ARG A 253 1.31 -14.04 -17.18
C ARG A 253 1.83 -13.42 -15.90
#